data_AF-A0AAV7N3P9-F1
#
_entry.id   AF-A0AAV7N3P9-F1
#
_cell.length_a   1.000
_cell.length_b   1.000
_cell.length_c   1.000
_cell.angle_alpha   90.00
_cell.angle_beta   90.00
_cell.angle_gamma   90.00
#
_symmetry.space_group_name_H-M   'P 1'
#
loop_
_entity.id
_entity.type
_entity.pdbx_description
1 polymer ?
#
loop_
_entity_poly.entity_id
_entity_poly.type
_entity_poly.pdbx_seq_one_letter_code
_entity_poly.pdbx_strand_id
1 'polypeptide(L)'
;MTGKSSGKLARQLLFSEDLQIARPASRPAGPHPPAQSLIMTNPVRITTMERILQEITAVSRRLEGMDTPITSLATETKSMRLDVAGFLSRVTGLEHRMTTMGDHIHTVQDRVQDLLYLRSRLTDLEDRSHRDNVCFFRFPLHAEGSDTPSFLRAVLPKLTDLTFNPSLEFQGVHRLGPKQQNGTSRPSPIIACVMSRPIKSSQRPRRMDPSRWKDMKSV
;
A
#
# COMPACT_ATOMS: atom_id res chain seq x y z
N MET A 1 -28.31 17.02 21.56
CA MET A 1 -28.73 15.97 22.52
C MET A 1 -27.60 15.78 23.51
N THR A 2 -27.93 15.90 24.81
CA THR A 2 -27.29 15.31 26.02
C THR A 2 -25.75 15.17 26.07
N GLY A 3 -24.99 15.67 27.05
CA GLY A 3 -25.28 16.28 28.33
C GLY A 3 -24.24 15.85 29.39
N LYS A 4 -23.87 16.78 30.28
CA LYS A 4 -23.44 16.60 31.71
C LYS A 4 -22.03 16.00 31.98
N SER A 5 -21.29 16.32 33.05
CA SER A 5 -21.42 17.23 34.20
C SER A 5 -20.19 17.05 35.14
N SER A 6 -19.89 18.09 35.95
CA SER A 6 -19.21 18.08 37.28
C SER A 6 -17.68 17.90 37.34
N GLY A 7 -16.90 18.67 38.12
CA GLY A 7 -17.22 19.77 39.06
C GLY A 7 -16.09 20.01 40.08
N LYS A 8 -16.22 21.12 40.85
CA LYS A 8 -15.56 21.49 42.13
C LYS A 8 -14.12 22.07 42.07
N LEU A 9 -13.71 23.04 42.89
CA LEU A 9 -14.35 23.87 43.94
C LEU A 9 -13.40 25.06 44.25
N ALA A 10 -13.99 26.18 44.64
CA ALA A 10 -13.32 27.41 45.07
C ALA A 10 -12.58 27.29 46.42
N ARG A 11 -11.56 28.13 46.63
CA ARG A 11 -11.35 28.96 47.84
C ARG A 11 -10.07 29.79 47.68
N GLN A 12 -10.24 31.09 47.43
CA GLN A 12 -9.19 32.10 47.60
C GLN A 12 -9.70 33.05 48.69
N LEU A 13 -9.14 32.93 49.89
CA LEU A 13 -9.44 33.81 51.01
C LEU A 13 -8.39 34.92 51.02
N LEU A 14 -8.88 36.14 50.79
CA LEU A 14 -8.24 37.39 51.14
C LEU A 14 -8.25 37.54 52.66
N PHE A 15 -7.11 37.91 53.25
CA PHE A 15 -7.08 38.63 54.52
C PHE A 15 -5.93 39.64 54.45
N SER A 16 -6.30 40.90 54.28
CA SER A 16 -5.53 42.06 54.70
C SER A 16 -6.11 42.51 56.03
N GLU A 17 -5.28 42.78 57.04
CA GLU A 17 -5.66 43.70 58.11
C GLU A 17 -4.40 44.26 58.77
N ASP A 18 -4.18 45.55 58.48
CA ASP A 18 -3.34 46.46 59.24
C ASP A 18 -3.94 46.67 60.64
N LEU A 19 -3.15 46.43 61.69
CA LEU A 19 -3.47 46.94 63.02
C LEU A 19 -2.19 47.47 63.69
N GLN A 20 -1.85 48.72 63.37
CA GLN A 20 -0.95 49.53 64.19
C GLN A 20 -1.74 50.06 65.39
N ILE A 21 -1.53 49.47 66.58
CA ILE A 21 -2.05 50.01 67.85
C ILE A 21 -0.95 50.79 68.57
N ALA A 22 -1.37 51.96 69.05
CA ALA A 22 -0.59 53.04 69.63
C ALA A 22 0.18 52.71 70.93
N ARG A 23 1.32 53.38 71.08
CA ARG A 23 2.01 53.62 72.37
C ARG A 23 1.14 54.46 73.32
N PRO A 24 1.21 54.19 74.63
CA PRO A 24 1.20 55.26 75.62
C PRO A 24 2.52 55.28 76.42
N ALA A 25 2.96 56.49 76.75
CA ALA A 25 4.08 56.75 77.63
C ALA A 25 3.64 56.79 79.09
N SER A 26 4.37 56.14 80.00
CA SER A 26 4.57 56.62 81.38
C SER A 26 5.80 55.95 82.02
N ARG A 27 6.52 56.73 82.82
CA ARG A 27 7.83 56.52 83.46
C ARG A 27 7.60 56.13 84.96
N PRO A 28 8.64 56.07 85.81
CA PRO A 28 9.58 54.99 86.13
C PRO A 28 9.33 54.33 87.52
N ALA A 29 9.95 53.17 87.79
CA ALA A 29 10.12 52.66 89.16
C ALA A 29 11.45 51.92 89.35
N GLY A 30 12.31 52.48 90.22
CA GLY A 30 13.16 51.81 91.21
C GLY A 30 14.31 50.88 90.77
N PRO A 31 15.54 51.04 91.31
CA PRO A 31 16.62 50.07 91.15
C PRO A 31 16.49 48.93 92.19
N HIS A 32 16.50 47.68 91.74
CA HIS A 32 16.67 46.49 92.60
C HIS A 32 17.79 45.58 92.03
N PRO A 33 18.47 44.82 92.90
CA PRO A 33 19.86 44.39 92.74
C PRO A 33 20.01 43.18 91.80
N PRO A 34 21.23 42.88 91.33
CA PRO A 34 21.47 41.75 90.45
C PRO A 34 21.37 40.44 91.25
N ALA A 35 20.28 39.71 91.05
CA ALA A 35 20.23 38.29 91.37
C ALA A 35 21.15 37.57 90.37
N GLN A 36 22.29 37.11 90.86
CA GLN A 36 23.13 36.14 90.16
C GLN A 36 22.34 34.82 90.06
N SER A 37 21.59 34.65 88.97
CA SER A 37 21.09 33.34 88.59
C SER A 37 22.27 32.55 88.02
N LEU A 38 22.84 31.68 88.85
CA LEU A 38 23.68 30.57 88.37
C LEU A 38 22.81 29.73 87.42
N ILE A 39 22.98 29.95 86.12
CA ILE A 39 22.52 29.02 85.09
C ILE A 39 23.50 27.84 85.15
N MET A 40 23.26 26.87 86.04
CA MET A 40 23.84 25.54 85.89
C MET A 40 23.14 24.88 84.70
N THR A 41 23.62 25.19 83.49
CA THR A 41 23.23 24.46 82.28
C THR A 41 23.71 23.02 82.41
N ASN A 42 22.75 22.10 82.44
CA ASN A 42 23.01 20.67 82.55
C ASN A 42 23.78 20.21 81.29
N PRO A 43 25.05 19.76 81.39
CA PRO A 43 25.91 19.52 80.23
C PRO A 43 25.34 18.47 79.27
N VAL A 44 24.57 17.51 79.79
CA VAL A 44 23.86 16.50 78.99
C VAL A 44 22.85 17.14 78.02
N ARG A 45 22.09 18.17 78.45
CA ARG A 45 21.13 18.86 77.58
C ARG A 45 21.81 19.67 76.46
N ILE A 46 22.97 20.24 76.75
CA ILE A 46 23.77 20.98 75.76
C ILE A 46 24.25 20.02 74.66
N THR A 47 24.80 18.86 75.03
CA THR A 47 25.28 17.86 74.07
C THR A 47 24.17 17.28 73.17
N THR A 48 22.96 17.10 73.71
CA THR A 48 21.82 16.65 72.89
C THR A 48 21.35 17.69 71.88
N MET A 49 21.43 18.98 72.21
CA MET A 49 21.04 20.06 71.31
C MET A 49 22.03 20.21 70.14
N GLU A 50 23.33 20.11 70.44
CA GLU A 50 24.39 20.13 69.43
C GLU A 50 24.25 18.97 68.42
N ARG A 51 23.89 17.77 68.90
CA ARG A 51 23.62 16.62 68.04
C ARG A 51 22.44 16.85 67.10
N ILE A 52 21.35 17.42 67.59
CA ILE A 52 20.17 17.75 66.78
C ILE A 52 20.53 18.80 65.72
N LEU A 53 21.30 19.84 66.07
CA LEU A 53 21.74 20.84 65.11
C LEU A 53 22.63 20.24 64.02
N GLN A 54 23.52 19.31 64.36
CA GLN A 54 24.32 18.58 63.37
C GLN A 54 23.45 17.74 62.43
N GLU A 55 22.45 17.03 62.97
CA GLU A 55 21.50 16.25 62.15
C GLU A 55 20.67 17.15 61.22
N ILE A 56 20.15 18.28 61.70
CA ILE A 56 19.43 19.27 60.88
C ILE A 56 20.33 19.77 59.75
N THR A 57 21.58 20.13 60.06
CA THR A 57 22.53 20.63 59.06
C THR A 57 22.85 19.56 58.00
N ALA A 58 22.96 18.29 58.43
CA ALA A 58 23.17 17.17 57.52
C ALA A 58 21.95 16.93 56.61
N VAL A 59 20.72 17.03 57.14
CA VAL A 59 19.48 16.95 56.35
C VAL A 59 19.37 18.11 55.36
N SER A 60 19.69 19.33 55.77
CA SER A 60 19.69 20.50 54.88
C SER A 60 20.65 20.33 53.71
N ARG A 61 21.88 19.85 53.95
CA ARG A 61 22.82 19.54 52.87
C ARG A 61 22.31 18.46 51.91
N ARG A 62 21.63 17.43 52.44
CA ARG A 62 21.04 16.39 51.59
C ARG A 62 19.91 16.95 50.73
N LEU A 63 19.08 17.83 51.27
CA LEU A 63 18.02 18.52 50.53
C LEU A 63 18.58 19.42 49.43
N GLU A 64 19.60 20.24 49.74
CA GLU A 64 20.31 21.05 48.74
C GLU A 64 20.94 20.17 47.64
N GLY A 65 21.48 19.01 48.02
CA GLY A 65 22.02 18.03 47.08
C GLY A 65 20.97 17.43 46.13
N MET A 66 19.68 17.43 46.50
CA MET A 66 18.59 16.87 45.70
C MET A 66 18.09 17.81 44.60
N ASP A 67 18.36 19.10 44.65
CA ASP A 67 17.90 20.05 43.62
C ASP A 67 18.50 19.75 42.24
N THR A 68 19.76 19.34 42.20
CA THR A 68 20.45 19.01 40.94
C THR A 68 19.89 17.75 40.24
N PRO A 69 19.69 16.59 40.89
CA PRO A 69 19.05 15.45 40.23
C PRO A 69 17.57 15.71 39.91
N ILE A 70 16.84 16.47 40.73
CA ILE A 70 15.43 16.81 40.44
C ILE A 70 15.34 17.67 39.18
N THR A 71 16.18 18.70 39.05
CA THR A 71 16.21 19.54 37.85
C THR A 71 16.65 18.76 36.62
N SER A 72 17.63 17.85 36.75
CA SER A 72 18.03 16.94 35.68
C SER A 72 16.91 15.99 35.24
N LEU A 73 16.16 15.41 36.18
CA LEU A 73 15.01 14.56 35.85
C LEU A 73 13.90 15.36 35.16
N ALA A 74 13.69 16.61 35.56
CA ALA A 74 12.70 17.48 34.93
C ALA A 74 13.09 17.83 33.48
N THR A 75 14.37 18.07 33.19
CA THR A 75 14.83 18.34 31.82
C THR A 75 14.75 17.09 30.94
N GLU A 76 15.16 15.93 31.46
CA GLU A 76 15.03 14.65 30.75
C GLU A 76 13.57 14.29 30.45
N THR A 77 12.68 14.50 31.44
CA THR A 77 11.23 14.31 31.25
C THR A 77 10.67 15.23 30.16
N LYS A 78 11.16 16.48 30.09
CA LYS A 78 10.77 17.40 29.02
C LYS A 78 11.28 16.93 27.66
N SER A 79 12.50 16.43 27.58
CA SER A 79 13.07 15.85 26.36
C SER A 79 12.26 14.66 25.88
N MET A 80 11.99 13.69 26.76
CA MET A 80 11.18 12.51 26.43
C MET A 80 9.79 12.89 25.90
N ARG A 81 9.15 13.93 26.46
CA ARG A 81 7.86 14.42 25.95
C ARG A 81 7.96 14.94 24.52
N LEU A 82 9.05 15.63 24.18
CA LEU A 82 9.28 16.10 22.81
C LEU A 82 9.52 14.93 21.86
N ASP A 83 10.30 13.94 22.28
CA ASP A 83 10.56 12.74 21.47
C ASP A 83 9.27 11.95 21.22
N VAL A 84 8.44 11.76 22.25
CA VAL A 84 7.12 11.11 22.13
C VAL A 84 6.22 11.88 21.16
N ALA A 85 6.19 13.22 21.24
CA ALA A 85 5.42 14.03 20.30
C ALA A 85 5.94 13.88 18.86
N GLY A 86 7.26 13.83 18.68
CA GLY A 86 7.91 13.58 17.40
C GLY A 86 7.56 12.19 16.83
N PHE A 87 7.58 11.16 17.67
CA PHE A 87 7.17 9.81 17.27
C PHE A 87 5.70 9.76 16.87
N LEU A 88 4.81 10.39 17.62
CA LEU A 88 3.39 10.42 17.29
C LEU A 88 3.15 11.06 15.91
N SER A 89 3.80 12.20 15.63
CA SER A 89 3.72 12.84 14.32
C SER A 89 4.20 11.93 13.18
N ARG A 90 5.31 11.21 13.39
CA ARG A 90 5.83 10.24 12.41
C ARG A 90 4.88 9.07 12.18
N VAL A 91 4.27 8.54 13.25
CA VAL A 91 3.30 7.45 13.17
C VAL A 91 2.08 7.89 12.38
N THR A 92 1.49 9.05 12.69
CA THR A 92 0.36 9.58 11.92
C THR A 92 0.71 9.80 10.44
N GLY A 93 1.93 10.27 10.15
CA GLY A 93 2.41 10.40 8.78
C GLY A 93 2.55 9.06 8.05
N LEU A 94 2.99 8.01 8.76
CA LEU A 94 3.06 6.65 8.21
C LEU A 94 1.68 6.05 7.99
N GLU A 95 0.74 6.23 8.92
CA GLU A 95 -0.64 5.78 8.79
C GLU A 95 -1.30 6.40 7.56
N HIS A 96 -1.14 7.71 7.36
CA HIS A 96 -1.68 8.38 6.17
C HIS A 96 -1.08 7.81 4.87
N ARG A 97 0.24 7.65 4.81
CA ARG A 97 0.91 7.05 3.64
C ARG A 97 0.45 5.62 3.39
N MET A 98 0.23 4.84 4.44
CA MET A 98 -0.26 3.46 4.33
C MET A 98 -1.67 3.41 3.76
N THR A 99 -2.56 4.32 4.19
CA THR A 99 -3.91 4.46 3.62
C THR A 99 -3.84 4.82 2.13
N THR A 100 -3.05 5.82 1.75
CA THR A 100 -2.89 6.21 0.34
C THR A 100 -2.31 5.07 -0.51
N MET A 101 -1.33 4.33 0.03
CA MET A 101 -0.79 3.14 -0.64
C MET A 101 -1.85 2.04 -0.80
N GLY A 102 -2.72 1.84 0.20
CA GLY A 102 -3.87 0.94 0.10
C GLY A 102 -4.79 1.30 -1.06
N ASP A 103 -5.17 2.57 -1.17
CA ASP A 103 -6.04 3.07 -2.25
C ASP A 103 -5.40 2.87 -3.64
N HIS A 104 -4.09 3.10 -3.75
CA HIS A 104 -3.34 2.86 -4.98
C HIS A 104 -3.31 1.37 -5.36
N ILE A 105 -3.11 0.48 -4.38
CA ILE A 105 -3.13 -0.98 -4.62
C ILE A 105 -4.50 -1.40 -5.15
N HIS A 106 -5.59 -0.94 -4.54
CA HIS A 106 -6.94 -1.24 -5.01
C HIS A 106 -7.17 -0.74 -6.45
N THR A 107 -6.76 0.49 -6.75
CA THR A 107 -6.86 1.05 -8.11
C THR A 107 -6.10 0.23 -9.14
N VAL A 108 -4.90 -0.25 -8.79
CA VAL A 108 -4.10 -1.11 -9.68
C VAL A 108 -4.76 -2.47 -9.87
N GLN A 109 -5.31 -3.07 -8.81
CA GLN A 109 -6.02 -4.34 -8.89
C GLN A 109 -7.23 -4.25 -9.85
N ASP A 110 -8.03 -3.20 -9.73
CA ASP A 110 -9.19 -2.97 -10.61
C ASP A 110 -8.75 -2.85 -12.08
N ARG A 111 -7.70 -2.09 -12.35
CA ARG A 111 -7.14 -1.96 -13.71
C ARG A 111 -6.63 -3.28 -14.27
N VAL A 112 -5.98 -4.11 -13.45
CA VAL A 112 -5.52 -5.44 -13.89
C VAL A 112 -6.71 -6.32 -14.24
N GLN A 113 -7.78 -6.28 -13.43
CA GLN A 113 -8.99 -7.04 -13.70
C GLN A 113 -9.65 -6.61 -15.02
N ASP A 114 -9.72 -5.30 -15.29
CA ASP A 114 -10.23 -4.76 -16.56
C ASP A 114 -9.40 -5.23 -17.75
N LEU A 115 -8.06 -5.23 -17.62
CA LEU A 115 -7.17 -5.73 -18.67
C LEU A 115 -7.37 -7.22 -18.95
N LEU A 116 -7.56 -8.04 -17.92
CA LEU A 116 -7.84 -9.47 -18.08
C LEU A 116 -9.20 -9.69 -18.78
N TYR A 117 -10.22 -8.91 -18.40
CA TYR A 117 -11.52 -8.94 -19.06
C TYR A 117 -11.42 -8.56 -20.55
N LEU A 118 -10.75 -7.44 -20.86
CA LEU A 118 -10.53 -6.97 -22.22
C LEU A 118 -9.76 -8.00 -23.05
N ARG A 119 -8.72 -8.60 -22.48
CA ARG A 119 -7.94 -9.65 -23.13
C ARG A 119 -8.81 -10.86 -23.47
N SER A 120 -9.63 -11.33 -22.52
CA SER A 120 -10.55 -12.45 -22.74
C SER A 120 -11.54 -12.15 -23.87
N ARG A 121 -12.09 -10.93 -23.88
CA ARG A 121 -13.02 -10.48 -24.92
C ARG A 121 -12.34 -10.35 -26.28
N LEU A 122 -11.09 -9.88 -26.33
CA LEU A 122 -10.31 -9.80 -27.56
C LEU A 122 -10.06 -11.19 -28.14
N THR A 123 -9.66 -12.15 -27.30
CA THR A 123 -9.49 -13.55 -27.72
C THR A 123 -10.78 -14.15 -28.24
N ASP A 124 -11.92 -13.95 -27.56
CA ASP A 124 -13.22 -14.44 -28.05
C ASP A 124 -13.61 -13.80 -29.40
N LEU A 125 -13.36 -12.50 -29.58
CA LEU A 125 -13.61 -11.83 -30.87
C LEU A 125 -12.69 -12.33 -31.98
N GLU A 126 -11.42 -12.56 -31.68
CA GLU A 126 -10.43 -13.12 -32.60
C GLU A 126 -10.80 -14.56 -33.00
N ASP A 127 -11.16 -15.39 -32.03
CA ASP A 127 -11.63 -16.76 -32.25
C ASP A 127 -12.90 -16.79 -33.08
N ARG A 128 -13.86 -15.89 -32.82
CA ARG A 128 -15.08 -15.75 -33.63
C ARG A 128 -14.78 -15.27 -35.05
N SER A 129 -13.86 -14.33 -35.21
CA SER A 129 -13.43 -13.83 -36.53
C SER A 129 -12.74 -14.92 -37.35
N HIS A 130 -11.94 -15.77 -36.70
CA HIS A 130 -11.24 -16.88 -37.35
C HIS A 130 -12.08 -18.17 -37.42
N ARG A 131 -13.25 -18.20 -36.78
CA ARG A 131 -14.12 -19.38 -36.74
C ARG A 131 -14.55 -19.85 -38.12
N ASP A 132 -14.63 -18.97 -39.11
CA ASP A 132 -15.02 -19.36 -40.47
C ASP A 132 -13.81 -19.40 -41.45
N ASN A 133 -12.61 -19.04 -40.98
CA ASN A 133 -11.36 -19.05 -41.76
C ASN A 133 -10.65 -20.40 -41.71
N VAL A 134 -10.37 -21.01 -42.86
CA VAL A 134 -9.56 -22.22 -42.99
C VAL A 134 -8.21 -21.86 -43.61
N CYS A 135 -7.12 -22.24 -42.95
CA CYS A 135 -5.77 -22.00 -43.42
C CYS A 135 -5.19 -23.24 -44.11
N PHE A 136 -4.79 -23.09 -45.36
CA PHE A 136 -4.12 -24.13 -46.14
C PHE A 136 -2.63 -23.84 -46.25
N PHE A 137 -1.80 -24.80 -45.85
CA PHE A 137 -0.34 -24.69 -45.87
C PHE A 137 0.26 -25.53 -46.99
N ARG A 138 1.44 -25.11 -47.50
CA ARG A 138 2.27 -25.84 -48.48
C ARG A 138 1.69 -26.02 -49.88
N PHE A 139 0.68 -25.25 -50.26
CA PHE A 139 0.30 -25.12 -51.66
C PHE A 139 1.39 -24.39 -52.44
N PRO A 140 1.98 -25.00 -53.49
CA PRO A 140 3.03 -24.37 -54.27
C PRO A 140 2.53 -23.05 -54.88
N LEU A 141 3.43 -22.08 -54.94
CA LEU A 141 3.13 -20.76 -55.47
C LEU A 141 2.71 -20.88 -56.94
N HIS A 142 1.66 -20.15 -57.33
CA HIS A 142 1.10 -20.10 -58.69
C HIS A 142 0.36 -21.35 -59.21
N ALA A 143 0.27 -22.45 -58.45
CA ALA A 143 -0.53 -23.61 -58.85
C ALA A 143 -2.04 -23.34 -58.89
N GLU A 144 -2.49 -22.26 -58.26
CA GLU A 144 -3.89 -21.82 -58.23
C GLU A 144 -4.35 -21.13 -59.52
N GLY A 145 -3.42 -20.68 -60.38
CA GLY A 145 -3.75 -19.85 -61.53
C GLY A 145 -4.30 -18.47 -61.14
N SER A 146 -5.22 -17.93 -61.96
CA SER A 146 -5.87 -16.63 -61.73
C SER A 146 -7.05 -16.70 -60.74
N ASP A 147 -7.63 -17.89 -60.54
CA ASP A 147 -8.87 -18.08 -59.77
C ASP A 147 -8.69 -19.11 -58.64
N THR A 148 -8.15 -18.62 -57.52
CA THR A 148 -7.90 -19.38 -56.29
C THR A 148 -9.12 -20.15 -55.74
N PRO A 149 -10.35 -19.58 -55.65
CA PRO A 149 -11.50 -20.32 -55.12
C PRO A 149 -11.92 -21.49 -56.02
N SER A 150 -11.88 -21.36 -57.34
CA SER A 150 -12.19 -22.46 -58.27
C SER A 150 -11.16 -23.59 -58.17
N PHE A 151 -9.88 -23.24 -58.04
CA PHE A 151 -8.82 -24.22 -57.76
C PHE A 151 -9.10 -25.00 -56.46
N LEU A 152 -9.43 -24.31 -55.35
CA LEU A 152 -9.75 -24.99 -54.09
C LEU A 152 -10.98 -25.90 -54.22
N ARG A 153 -12.03 -25.51 -54.95
CA ARG A 153 -13.21 -26.37 -55.19
C ARG A 153 -12.86 -27.65 -55.93
N ALA A 154 -11.94 -27.61 -56.88
CA ALA A 154 -11.51 -28.80 -57.64
C ALA A 154 -10.57 -29.70 -56.84
N VAL A 155 -9.74 -29.11 -55.98
CA VAL A 155 -8.65 -29.80 -55.28
C VAL A 155 -9.10 -30.37 -53.94
N LEU A 156 -9.94 -29.65 -53.18
CA LEU A 156 -10.36 -30.10 -51.85
C LEU A 156 -11.04 -31.48 -51.86
N PRO A 157 -12.01 -31.78 -52.75
CA PRO A 157 -12.65 -33.10 -52.79
C PRO A 157 -11.66 -34.25 -53.01
N LYS A 158 -10.61 -34.00 -53.82
CA LYS A 158 -9.55 -34.98 -54.12
C LYS A 158 -8.62 -35.20 -52.93
N LEU A 159 -8.44 -34.19 -52.07
CA LEU A 159 -7.49 -34.24 -50.97
C LEU A 159 -8.08 -34.80 -49.69
N THR A 160 -9.35 -34.53 -49.40
CA THR A 160 -9.94 -34.82 -48.09
C THR A 160 -10.76 -36.11 -48.04
N ASP A 161 -11.01 -36.78 -49.17
CA ASP A 161 -11.96 -37.90 -49.28
C ASP A 161 -13.35 -37.55 -48.68
N LEU A 162 -13.65 -36.25 -48.50
CA LEU A 162 -14.91 -35.76 -47.97
C LEU A 162 -15.79 -35.38 -49.15
N THR A 163 -17.04 -35.84 -49.11
CA THR A 163 -18.10 -35.32 -49.97
C THR A 163 -18.45 -33.91 -49.49
N PHE A 164 -17.80 -32.92 -50.09
CA PHE A 164 -18.23 -31.53 -49.89
C PHE A 164 -19.61 -31.35 -50.50
N ASN A 165 -20.49 -30.67 -49.77
CA ASN A 165 -21.78 -30.27 -50.29
C ASN A 165 -21.54 -29.43 -51.56
N PRO A 166 -22.25 -29.64 -52.68
CA PRO A 166 -22.07 -28.88 -53.93
C PRO A 166 -22.19 -27.35 -53.77
N SER A 167 -22.70 -26.87 -52.64
CA SER A 167 -22.80 -25.46 -52.25
C SER A 167 -21.61 -24.91 -51.44
N LEU A 168 -20.39 -25.48 -51.57
CA LEU A 168 -19.21 -24.94 -50.89
C LEU A 168 -18.84 -23.56 -51.45
N GLU A 169 -19.33 -22.52 -50.78
CA GLU A 169 -19.07 -21.13 -51.10
C GLU A 169 -17.99 -20.54 -50.20
N PHE A 170 -17.05 -19.83 -50.83
CA PHE A 170 -16.03 -19.06 -50.15
C PHE A 170 -16.40 -17.58 -50.23
N GLN A 171 -16.39 -16.87 -49.10
CA GLN A 171 -16.55 -15.41 -49.09
C GLN A 171 -15.36 -14.71 -49.73
N GLY A 172 -14.18 -15.25 -49.48
CA GLY A 172 -12.91 -14.69 -49.92
C GLY A 172 -11.80 -15.69 -49.71
N VAL A 173 -10.91 -15.77 -50.69
CA VAL A 173 -9.73 -16.63 -50.66
C VAL A 173 -8.53 -15.80 -51.06
N HIS A 174 -7.52 -15.75 -50.21
CA HIS A 174 -6.31 -14.99 -50.47
C HIS A 174 -5.10 -15.62 -49.80
N ARG A 175 -3.91 -15.32 -50.32
CA ARG A 175 -2.64 -15.71 -49.68
C ARG A 175 -2.23 -14.69 -48.64
N LEU A 176 -1.71 -15.18 -47.52
CA LEU A 176 -1.18 -14.36 -46.44
C LEU A 176 0.21 -13.84 -46.77
N GLY A 177 0.42 -12.54 -46.54
CA GLY A 177 1.73 -11.91 -46.65
C GLY A 177 2.04 -11.37 -48.06
N PRO A 178 3.21 -10.73 -48.22
CA PRO A 178 3.58 -10.04 -49.45
C PRO A 178 3.69 -11.01 -50.63
N LYS A 179 3.35 -10.53 -51.83
CA LYS A 179 3.46 -11.29 -53.07
C LYS A 179 4.92 -11.73 -53.26
N GLN A 180 5.16 -13.03 -53.09
CA GLN A 180 6.47 -13.63 -53.30
C GLN A 180 6.83 -13.52 -54.79
N GLN A 181 7.84 -12.72 -55.13
CA GLN A 181 8.29 -12.51 -56.53
C GLN A 181 9.38 -13.51 -56.93
N ASN A 182 10.16 -14.01 -55.96
CA ASN A 182 11.30 -14.89 -56.20
C ASN A 182 11.08 -16.20 -55.43
N GLY A 183 11.03 -17.32 -56.14
CA GLY A 183 10.65 -18.66 -55.64
C GLY A 183 11.58 -19.30 -54.60
N THR A 184 12.36 -18.51 -53.87
CA THR A 184 13.30 -18.96 -52.83
C THR A 184 12.70 -18.98 -51.42
N SER A 185 11.50 -18.43 -51.20
CA SER A 185 10.84 -18.46 -49.90
C SER A 185 9.74 -19.53 -49.80
N ARG A 186 9.41 -19.92 -48.56
CA ARG A 186 8.32 -20.85 -48.27
C ARG A 186 7.00 -20.30 -48.84
N PRO A 187 6.17 -21.11 -49.52
CA PRO A 187 4.91 -20.63 -50.06
C PRO A 187 4.00 -20.13 -48.94
N SER A 188 3.47 -18.92 -49.14
CA SER A 188 2.51 -18.28 -48.21
C SER A 188 1.28 -19.15 -47.99
N PRO A 189 0.76 -19.26 -46.75
CA PRO A 189 -0.51 -19.93 -46.49
C PRO A 189 -1.66 -19.26 -47.25
N ILE A 190 -2.65 -20.05 -47.67
CA ILE A 190 -3.91 -19.54 -48.22
C ILE A 190 -4.92 -19.51 -47.08
N ILE A 191 -5.61 -18.39 -46.86
CA ILE A 191 -6.80 -18.33 -46.03
C ILE A 191 -8.03 -18.36 -46.94
N ALA A 192 -8.96 -19.26 -46.64
CA ALA A 192 -10.29 -19.27 -47.23
C ALA A 192 -11.35 -19.07 -46.14
N CYS A 193 -12.19 -18.04 -46.27
CA CYS A 193 -13.37 -17.86 -45.42
C CYS A 193 -14.55 -18.65 -46.02
N VAL A 194 -15.10 -19.60 -45.26
CA VAL A 194 -16.16 -20.52 -45.72
C VAL A 194 -17.52 -20.00 -45.26
N MET A 195 -18.45 -19.78 -46.19
CA MET A 195 -19.78 -19.22 -45.91
C MET A 195 -20.76 -20.25 -45.33
N SER A 196 -20.63 -21.51 -45.73
CA SER A 196 -21.52 -22.59 -45.29
C SER A 196 -20.89 -23.40 -44.16
N ARG A 197 -21.45 -23.33 -42.96
CA ARG A 197 -21.04 -24.18 -41.83
C ARG A 197 -21.61 -25.58 -42.01
N PRO A 198 -20.76 -26.61 -42.24
CA PRO A 198 -20.89 -27.79 -41.37
C PRO A 198 -19.59 -28.59 -41.07
N ILE A 199 -18.36 -28.10 -41.34
CA ILE A 199 -17.17 -29.00 -41.27
C ILE A 199 -15.93 -28.34 -40.64
N LYS A 200 -16.02 -27.76 -39.44
CA LYS A 200 -14.84 -27.55 -38.59
C LYS A 200 -14.72 -28.55 -37.43
N SER A 201 -15.73 -29.40 -37.21
CA SER A 201 -15.78 -30.33 -36.07
C SER A 201 -14.88 -31.57 -36.21
N SER A 202 -14.22 -31.79 -37.34
CA SER A 202 -13.18 -32.84 -37.42
C SER A 202 -11.88 -32.28 -36.82
N GLN A 203 -11.76 -32.37 -35.49
CA GLN A 203 -10.66 -31.88 -34.63
C GLN A 203 -9.25 -32.41 -34.95
N ARG A 204 -9.02 -33.07 -36.10
CA ARG A 204 -7.69 -33.57 -36.46
C ARG A 204 -7.13 -32.75 -37.63
N PRO A 205 -5.99 -32.06 -37.43
CA PRO A 205 -5.19 -31.59 -38.55
C PRO A 205 -4.85 -32.82 -39.41
N ARG A 206 -5.47 -32.94 -40.58
CA ARG A 206 -5.12 -34.03 -41.49
C ARG A 206 -3.77 -33.69 -42.10
N ARG A 207 -2.73 -34.38 -41.65
CA ARG A 207 -1.40 -34.29 -42.24
C ARG A 207 -1.50 -34.92 -43.63
N MET A 208 -1.44 -34.10 -44.67
CA MET A 208 -1.47 -34.61 -46.05
C MET A 208 -0.23 -35.43 -46.33
N ASP A 209 -0.43 -36.55 -47.02
CA ASP A 209 0.65 -37.31 -47.63
C ASP A 209 1.18 -36.53 -48.86
N PRO A 210 2.47 -36.17 -48.91
CA PRO A 210 3.07 -35.50 -50.06
C PRO A 210 2.96 -36.26 -51.39
N SER A 211 2.71 -37.58 -51.35
CA SER A 211 2.54 -38.43 -52.53
C SER A 211 1.29 -38.05 -53.35
N ARG A 212 0.14 -37.85 -52.68
CA ARG A 212 -1.14 -37.43 -53.30
C ARG A 212 -1.05 -36.13 -54.10
N TRP A 213 -0.11 -35.25 -53.74
CA TRP A 213 0.12 -34.01 -54.47
C TRP A 213 0.84 -34.21 -55.82
N LYS A 214 1.71 -35.22 -55.93
CA LYS A 214 2.47 -35.47 -57.17
C LYS A 214 1.56 -35.89 -58.32
N ASP A 215 0.51 -36.64 -58.01
CA ASP A 215 -0.48 -37.14 -58.97
C ASP A 215 -1.43 -36.04 -59.47
N MET A 216 -1.50 -34.89 -58.77
CA MET A 216 -2.35 -33.76 -59.16
C MET A 216 -1.65 -32.77 -60.10
N LYS A 217 -0.35 -32.92 -60.35
CA LYS A 217 0.41 -32.06 -61.28
C LYS A 217 0.18 -32.36 -62.77
N SER A 218 -0.62 -33.38 -63.09
CA SER A 218 -0.92 -33.81 -64.46
C SER A 218 -2.30 -33.37 -64.97
N VAL A 219 -2.91 -32.37 -64.33
CA VAL A 219 -4.17 -31.73 -64.76
C VAL A 219 -3.90 -30.30 -65.17
#